data_AF-A0A350NV88-F1
#
_entry.id   AF-A0A350NV88-F1
#
_cell.length_a   1.000
_cell.length_b   1.000
_cell.length_c   1.000
_cell.angle_alpha   90.00
_cell.angle_beta   90.00
_cell.angle_gamma   90.00
#
_symmetry.space_group_name_H-M   'P 1'
#
loop_
_entity.id
_entity.type
_entity.pdbx_description
1 polymer ?
#
loop_
_entity_poly.entity_id
_entity_poly.type
_entity_poly.pdbx_seq_one_letter_code
_entity_poly.pdbx_strand_id
1 'polypeptide(L)' 'MRSTLEHSQFNFPGQTSAYHGKVRDMYAIGSDLMVAVVSDRISAFDVILPKGIPHKGQVLNGIASYFLD' A
#
# COMPACT_ATOMS: atom_id res chain seq x y z
N MET A 1 -4.96 -8.39 18.83
CA MET A 1 -4.86 -7.25 17.90
C MET A 1 -4.01 -7.68 16.70
N ARG A 2 -4.45 -7.43 15.47
CA ARG A 2 -3.57 -7.59 14.30
C ARG A 2 -2.58 -6.43 14.29
N SER A 3 -1.29 -6.73 14.24
CA SER A 3 -0.21 -5.73 14.25
C SER A 3 0.23 -5.30 12.85
N THR A 4 -0.38 -5.84 11.80
CA THR A 4 -0.02 -5.59 10.40
C THR A 4 -1.15 -4.90 9.64
N LEU A 5 -0.78 -3.97 8.76
CA LEU A 5 -1.68 -3.42 7.75
C LEU A 5 -1.72 -4.37 6.56
N GLU A 6 -2.72 -5.27 6.51
CA GLU A 6 -2.86 -6.18 5.39
C GLU A 6 -3.51 -5.50 4.19
N HIS A 7 -4.65 -4.82 4.34
CA HIS A 7 -5.36 -4.08 3.27
C HIS A 7 -5.87 -2.74 3.81
N SER A 8 -5.94 -1.72 2.95
CA SER A 8 -6.62 -0.46 3.26
C SER A 8 -7.99 -0.36 2.59
N GLN A 9 -8.90 0.37 3.25
CA GLN A 9 -10.25 0.65 2.76
C GLN A 9 -10.54 2.16 2.90
N PHE A 10 -9.62 2.98 2.41
CA PHE A 10 -9.83 4.42 2.37
C PHE A 10 -10.84 4.79 1.28
N ASN A 11 -11.55 5.88 1.51
CA ASN A 11 -12.41 6.55 0.54
C ASN A 11 -11.99 8.01 0.49
N PHE A 12 -11.23 8.40 -0.53
CA PHE A 12 -10.76 9.76 -0.68
C PHE A 12 -11.79 10.64 -1.40
N PRO A 13 -11.90 11.93 -1.08
CA PRO A 13 -12.68 12.87 -1.88
C PRO A 13 -12.19 12.90 -3.34
N GLY A 14 -13.09 12.80 -4.30
CA GLY A 14 -12.75 12.79 -5.73
C GLY A 14 -12.09 11.49 -6.22
N GLN A 15 -12.10 10.41 -5.43
CA GLN A 15 -11.60 9.11 -5.84
C GLN A 15 -12.38 8.58 -7.05
N THR A 16 -11.69 8.23 -8.12
CA THR A 16 -12.27 7.70 -9.36
C THR A 16 -12.15 6.19 -9.45
N SER A 17 -11.11 5.59 -8.87
CA SER A 17 -10.95 4.14 -8.80
C SER A 17 -10.04 3.71 -7.65
N ALA A 18 -10.12 2.43 -7.29
CA ALA A 18 -9.22 1.78 -6.34
C ALA A 18 -8.79 0.41 -6.88
N TYR A 19 -7.51 0.08 -6.72
CA TYR A 19 -6.90 -1.19 -7.12
C TYR A 19 -6.02 -1.75 -6.01
N HIS A 20 -6.30 -2.98 -5.59
CA HIS A 20 -5.53 -3.68 -4.56
C HIS A 20 -4.54 -4.65 -5.21
N GLY A 21 -3.27 -4.27 -5.26
CA GLY A 21 -2.18 -5.11 -5.77
C GLY A 21 -1.64 -6.10 -4.74
N LYS A 22 -0.50 -6.75 -5.03
CA LYS A 22 0.12 -7.72 -4.09
C LYS A 22 0.53 -7.07 -2.76
N VAL A 23 1.13 -5.89 -2.80
CA VAL A 23 1.71 -5.21 -1.61
C VAL A 23 1.39 -3.71 -1.52
N ARG A 24 0.61 -3.19 -2.46
CA ARG A 24 0.16 -1.78 -2.47
C ARG A 24 -1.29 -1.72 -2.86
N ASP A 25 -2.02 -0.83 -2.20
CA ASP A 25 -3.37 -0.45 -2.56
C ASP A 25 -3.30 0.94 -3.20
N MET A 26 -3.77 1.06 -4.44
CA MET A 26 -3.66 2.24 -5.28
C MET A 26 -5.02 2.91 -5.40
N TYR A 27 -5.08 4.21 -5.20
CA TYR A 27 -6.30 5.01 -5.29
C TYR A 27 -6.08 6.15 -6.29
N ALA A 28 -6.89 6.19 -7.35
CA ALA A 28 -6.86 7.30 -8.31
C ALA A 28 -7.82 8.40 -7.84
N ILE A 29 -7.38 9.66 -7.91
CA ILE A 29 -8.15 10.84 -7.53
C ILE A 29 -8.17 11.78 -8.74
N GLY A 30 -9.37 12.10 -9.24
CA GLY A 30 -9.51 12.86 -10.48
C GLY A 30 -8.83 12.17 -11.68
N SER A 31 -8.11 12.95 -12.49
CA SER A 31 -7.49 12.51 -13.74
C SER A 31 -5.97 12.32 -13.68
N ASP A 32 -5.30 12.87 -12.67
CA ASP A 32 -3.84 13.04 -12.64
C ASP A 32 -3.18 12.68 -11.29
N LEU A 33 -3.97 12.48 -10.22
CA LEU A 33 -3.43 12.14 -8.90
C LEU A 33 -3.61 10.66 -8.59
N MET A 34 -2.53 10.02 -8.14
CA MET A 34 -2.57 8.66 -7.58
C MET A 34 -1.99 8.64 -6.18
N VAL A 35 -2.69 7.95 -5.27
CA VAL A 35 -2.24 7.67 -3.90
C VAL A 35 -1.89 6.20 -3.80
N ALA A 36 -0.66 5.91 -3.40
CA ALA A 36 -0.18 4.55 -3.13
C ALA A 36 -0.11 4.30 -1.63
N VAL A 37 -0.91 3.36 -1.13
CA VAL A 37 -0.82 2.88 0.26
C VAL A 37 0.01 1.60 0.28
N VAL A 38 1.20 1.65 0.86
CA VAL A 38 2.09 0.49 0.97
C VAL A 38 1.71 -0.33 2.21
N SER A 39 1.33 -1.59 1.99
CA SER A 39 0.90 -2.49 3.07
C SER A 39 2.07 -3.25 3.70
N ASP A 40 1.79 -3.99 4.77
CA ASP A 40 2.73 -4.90 5.42
C ASP A 40 2.79 -6.28 4.74
N ARG A 41 1.94 -6.52 3.72
CA ARG A 41 1.97 -7.74 2.88
C ARG A 41 3.32 -7.87 2.20
N ILE A 42 3.78 -9.11 2.07
CA ILE A 42 4.98 -9.48 1.32
C ILE A 42 4.64 -10.67 0.42
N SER A 43 5.23 -10.71 -0.77
CA SER A 43 5.08 -11.84 -1.70
C SER A 43 6.43 -12.46 -2.03
N ALA A 44 6.45 -13.77 -2.18
CA ALA A 44 7.58 -14.54 -2.68
C ALA A 44 7.05 -15.64 -3.61
N PHE A 45 7.79 -15.96 -4.68
CA PHE A 45 7.37 -16.97 -5.68
C PHE A 45 5.94 -16.73 -6.20
N ASP A 46 5.63 -15.47 -6.52
CA ASP A 46 4.31 -15.00 -6.97
C ASP A 46 3.12 -15.14 -6.02
N VAL A 47 3.32 -15.63 -4.79
CA VAL A 47 2.27 -15.81 -3.78
C VAL A 47 2.41 -14.77 -2.66
N ILE A 48 1.28 -14.21 -2.22
CA ILE A 48 1.23 -13.36 -1.01
C ILE A 48 1.30 -14.27 0.22
N LEU A 49 2.24 -14.01 1.12
CA LEU A 49 2.40 -14.81 2.33
C LEU A 49 1.26 -14.56 3.32
N PRO A 50 0.85 -15.56 4.13
CA PRO A 50 -0.32 -15.45 5.01
C PRO A 50 -0.13 -14.48 6.19
N LYS A 51 1.10 -14.03 6.44
CA LYS A 51 1.45 -13.13 7.55
C LYS A 51 2.30 -11.98 7.02
N GLY A 52 1.80 -10.75 7.15
CA GLY A 52 2.58 -9.55 6.89
C GLY A 52 3.72 -9.33 7.89
N ILE A 53 4.62 -8.44 7.53
CA ILE A 53 5.73 -8.00 8.39
C ILE A 53 5.34 -6.65 9.01
N PRO A 54 5.09 -6.56 10.32
CA PRO A 54 4.68 -5.31 10.95
C PRO A 54 5.61 -4.15 10.61
N HIS A 55 5.04 -2.99 10.29
CA HIS A 55 5.76 -1.76 9.98
C HIS A 55 6.57 -1.77 8.67
N LYS A 56 6.54 -2.86 7.88
CA LYS A 56 7.26 -2.91 6.60
C LYS A 56 6.80 -1.79 5.67
N GLY A 57 5.49 -1.54 5.56
CA GLY A 57 4.97 -0.47 4.70
C GLY A 57 5.50 0.90 5.11
N GLN A 58 5.61 1.16 6.41
CA GLN A 58 6.12 2.41 6.96
C GLN A 58 7.61 2.61 6.63
N VAL A 59 8.43 1.58 6.85
CA VAL A 59 9.88 1.63 6.53
C VAL A 59 10.08 1.86 5.03
N LEU A 60 9.34 1.16 4.17
CA LEU A 60 9.45 1.32 2.72
C LEU A 60 9.02 2.71 2.25
N ASN A 61 7.98 3.31 2.85
CA ASN A 61 7.61 4.68 2.57
C ASN A 61 8.71 5.68 2.99
N GLY A 62 9.37 5.45 4.13
CA GLY A 62 10.49 6.29 4.58
C GLY A 62 11.69 6.22 3.62
N ILE A 63 12.03 5.00 3.17
CA ILE A 63 13.07 4.80 2.14
C ILE A 63 12.67 5.52 0.85
N ALA A 64 11.42 5.37 0.39
CA ALA A 64 10.95 6.01 -0.83
C ALA A 64 11.01 7.54 -0.73
N SER A 65 10.58 8.14 0.39
CA SER A 65 10.73 9.59 0.61
C SER A 65 12.19 10.01 0.48
N TYR A 66 13.10 9.34 1.19
CA TYR A 66 14.53 9.68 1.18
C TYR A 66 15.17 9.63 -0.23
N PHE A 67 14.77 8.67 -1.07
CA PHE A 67 15.36 8.47 -2.39
C PHE A 67 14.62 9.20 -3.54
N LEU A 68 13.39 9.65 -3.34
CA LEU A 68 12.57 10.33 -4.37
C LEU A 68 12.45 11.84 -4.16
N ASP A 69 12.91 12.36 -3.01
CA ASP A 69 13.16 13.78 -2.78
C ASP A 69 14.38 14.27 -3.59
#